data_AF-A0A3D4YPC7-F1
#
_entry.id   AF-A0A3D4YPC7-F1
#
_cell.length_a   1.000
_cell.length_b   1.000
_cell.length_c   1.000
_cell.angle_alpha   90.00
_cell.angle_beta   90.00
_cell.angle_gamma   90.00
#
_symmetry.space_group_name_H-M   'P 1'
#
loop_
_entity.id
_entity.type
_entity.pdbx_description
1 polymer ?
#
loop_
_entity_poly.entity_id
_entity_poly.type
_entity_poly.pdbx_seq_one_letter_code
_entity_poly.pdbx_strand_id
1 'polypeptide(L)' 'MNAGDTVATYCWVGYRASMTYFIARYLGYPVKLYDGSYQDWQQRKLPVKARATP' A
#
# COMPACT_ATOMS: atom_id res chain seq x y z
N MET A 1 -3.47 3.79 14.49
CA MET A 1 -2.02 3.95 14.26
C MET A 1 -1.42 4.20 15.63
N ASN A 2 -0.62 3.28 16.09
CA ASN A 2 0.11 3.42 17.34
C ASN A 2 1.33 4.31 17.10
N ALA A 3 1.87 4.87 18.19
CA ALA A 3 3.12 5.61 18.12
C ALA A 3 4.24 4.69 17.59
N GLY A 4 4.81 5.04 16.43
CA GLY A 4 5.86 4.28 15.75
C GLY A 4 5.43 3.47 14.52
N ASP A 5 4.12 3.34 14.24
CA ASP A 5 3.66 2.64 13.04
C ASP A 5 4.09 3.38 11.76
N THR A 6 4.53 2.63 10.74
CA THR A 6 4.77 3.17 9.39
C THR A 6 3.62 2.79 8.47
N VAL A 7 3.06 3.77 7.77
CA VAL A 7 2.00 3.56 6.79
C VAL A 7 2.60 3.12 5.46
N ALA A 8 2.09 2.04 4.86
CA ALA A 8 2.47 1.61 3.52
C ALA A 8 1.27 1.70 2.57
N THR A 9 1.38 2.49 1.51
CA THR A 9 0.32 2.65 0.50
C THR A 9 0.58 1.74 -0.70
N TYR A 10 -0.48 1.10 -1.23
CA TYR A 10 -0.42 0.25 -2.42
C TYR A 10 -1.79 0.24 -3.13
N CYS A 11 -1.82 -0.15 -4.41
CA CYS A 11 -3.06 -0.41 -5.13
C CYS A 11 -2.88 -1.55 -6.15
N TRP A 12 -3.20 -1.34 -7.43
CA TRP A 12 -2.90 -2.30 -8.50
C TRP A 12 -1.50 -2.07 -9.08
N VAL A 13 -1.23 -0.84 -9.54
CA VAL A 13 0.03 -0.41 -10.20
C VAL A 13 0.54 0.96 -9.71
N GLY A 14 0.34 1.26 -8.43
CA GLY A 14 0.82 2.51 -7.85
C GLY A 14 -0.01 3.77 -8.11
N TYR A 15 -0.80 3.88 -9.19
CA TYR A 15 -1.51 5.14 -9.54
C TYR A 15 -2.33 5.77 -8.40
N ARG A 16 -3.24 5.00 -7.79
CA ARG A 16 -4.06 5.47 -6.66
C ARG A 16 -3.24 5.62 -5.38
N ALA A 17 -2.26 4.73 -5.18
CA ALA A 17 -1.41 4.73 -4.01
C ALA A 17 -0.54 5.98 -3.92
N SER A 18 -0.06 6.50 -5.06
CA SER A 18 0.71 7.75 -5.13
C SER A 18 -0.06 8.94 -4.58
N MET A 19 -1.35 9.07 -4.91
CA MET A 19 -2.19 10.14 -4.37
C MET A 19 -2.31 10.03 -2.84
N THR A 20 -2.61 8.84 -2.32
CA THR A 20 -2.67 8.60 -0.88
C THR A 20 -1.34 8.85 -0.19
N TYR A 21 -0.22 8.46 -0.82
CA TYR A 21 1.13 8.73 -0.31
C TYR A 21 1.39 10.22 -0.13
N PHE A 22 1.06 11.05 -1.13
CA PHE A 22 1.26 12.50 -1.03
C PHE A 22 0.38 13.13 0.06
N ILE A 23 -0.89 12.73 0.16
CA ILE A 23 -1.79 13.21 1.22
C ILE A 23 -1.24 12.82 2.60
N ALA A 24 -0.87 11.55 2.79
CA ALA A 24 -0.32 11.08 4.06
C ALA A 24 0.99 11.79 4.43
N ARG A 25 1.86 12.03 3.45
CA ARG A 25 3.10 12.79 3.65
C ARG A 25 2.81 14.23 4.06
N TYR A 26 1.84 14.88 3.42
CA TYR A 26 1.45 16.26 3.75
C TYR A 26 0.88 16.38 5.18
N LEU A 27 0.17 15.35 5.63
CA LEU A 27 -0.36 15.27 6.99
C LEU A 27 0.69 14.88 8.05
N GLY A 28 1.96 14.71 7.67
CA GLY A 28 3.06 14.40 8.59
C GLY A 28 3.14 12.94 9.01
N TYR A 29 2.44 12.02 8.34
CA TYR A 29 2.54 10.60 8.68
C TYR A 29 3.88 10.01 8.23
N PRO A 30 4.50 9.12 9.03
CA PRO A 30 5.59 8.26 8.56
C PRO A 30 5.03 7.28 7.51
N VAL A 31 5.19 7.63 6.22
CA VAL A 31 4.58 6.90 5.11
C VAL A 31 5.62 6.43 4.08
N LYS A 32 5.38 5.24 3.52
CA LYS A 32 6.08 4.65 2.38
C LYS A 32 5.09 4.28 1.28
N LEU A 33 5.55 4.36 0.03
CA LEU A 33 4.82 3.91 -1.13
C LEU A 33 5.40 2.57 -1.59
N TYR A 34 4.55 1.56 -1.76
CA TYR A 34 4.88 0.35 -2.49
C TYR A 34 4.37 0.49 -3.92
N ASP A 35 5.24 1.01 -4.78
CA ASP A 35 4.96 1.39 -6.18
C ASP A 35 4.57 0.19 -7.05
N GLY A 36 5.29 -0.93 -6.91
CA GLY A 36 4.98 -2.20 -7.57
C GLY A 36 3.60 -2.75 -7.24
N SER A 37 3.06 -2.37 -6.07
CA SER A 37 1.67 -2.62 -5.68
C SER A 37 1.28 -4.11 -5.82
N TYR A 38 -0.01 -4.40 -6.00
CA TYR A 38 -0.47 -5.78 -6.11
C TYR A 38 0.12 -6.53 -7.32
N GLN A 39 0.42 -5.83 -8.43
CA GLN A 39 1.00 -6.48 -9.61
C GLN A 39 2.39 -7.07 -9.30
N ASP A 40 3.29 -6.32 -8.65
CA ASP A 40 4.60 -6.84 -8.20
C ASP A 40 4.42 -7.98 -7.19
N TRP A 41 3.49 -7.83 -6.24
CA TRP A 41 3.22 -8.85 -5.23
C TRP A 41 2.80 -10.19 -5.85
N GLN A 42 1.92 -10.16 -6.85
CA GLN A 42 1.51 -11.35 -7.60
C GLN A 42 2.64 -11.94 -8.44
N GLN A 43 3.40 -11.10 -9.15
CA GLN A 43 4.53 -11.55 -9.97
C GLN A 43 5.60 -12.27 -9.13
N ARG A 44 5.78 -11.81 -7.90
CA ARG A 44 6.69 -12.42 -6.91
C ARG A 44 6.10 -13.65 -6.22
N LYS A 45 4.87 -14.05 -6.57
CA LYS A 45 4.16 -15.22 -6.01
C LYS A 45 4.07 -15.20 -4.48
N LEU A 46 3.92 -14.00 -3.91
CA LEU A 46 3.78 -13.84 -2.46
C LEU A 46 2.38 -14.24 -1.99
N PRO A 47 2.18 -14.56 -0.69
CA PRO A 47 0.89 -15.02 -0.18
C PRO A 47 -0.22 -14.00 -0.43
N VAL A 48 -1.36 -14.47 -0.93
CA VAL A 48 -2.57 -13.66 -1.15
C VAL A 48 -3.73 -14.25 -0.37
N LYS A 49 -4.56 -13.40 0.24
CA LYS A 49 -5.86 -13.81 0.78
C LYS A 49 -6.93 -13.43 -0.22
N ALA A 50 -7.59 -14.43 -0.81
CA ALA A 50 -8.80 -14.21 -1.58
C ALA A 50 -9.93 -13.78 -0.63
N ARG A 51 -10.91 -13.04 -1.18
CA ARG A 51 -12.14 -12.73 -0.44
C ARG A 51 -12.83 -14.06 -0.11
N ALA A 52 -13.27 -14.24 1.13
CA ALA A 52 -14.23 -15.29 1.43
C ALA A 52 -15.50 -15.02 0.61
N THR A 53 -15.95 -16.00 -0.16
CA THR A 53 -17.29 -15.99 -0.74
C THR A 53 -18.27 -15.80 0.42
N PRO A 54 -19.26 -14.89 0.33
CA PRO A 54 -20.27 -14.75 1.37
C PRO A 54 -20.99 -16.08 1.66
#